data_AF-A0AAI9P944-F1
#
_entry.id   AF-A0AAI9P944-F1
#
_cell.length_a   1.000
_cell.length_b   1.000
_cell.length_c   1.000
_cell.angle_alpha   90.00
_cell.angle_beta   90.00
_cell.angle_gamma   90.00
#
_symmetry.space_group_name_H-M   'P 1'
#
loop_
_entity.id
_entity.type
_entity.pdbx_description
1 polymer ?
#
loop_
_entity_poly.entity_id
_entity_poly.type
_entity_poly.pdbx_seq_one_letter_code
_entity_poly.pdbx_strand_id
1 'polypeptide(L)'
;MKKQLSMLAILVGASLNAQAAQSSFFTIVDDEVKGYASGISGDANGLIGLNTKNNMAEYFSTVRFADFLVDRFRFEQGCMLSNSVCNSFWSDNSGFAYQWRRDFLDKVDQRSNLGYVTSSEVDGLVTALGDVPEDRVGYKMNGKLRTAFAVVNDGNPVELKDAASTHGLSVPTSIKKLDNGQYLVTGTAASDKYRHKVGGDFYKWCFETGNDSQYGGFRYCPGVDTQASFWLLNSSGGFNKLMQAGTYGHQRDEVLQTASALGVAKYNGTLYGVGYSSTGEVGTGDLDGRNLASYWTLDTATGTVGTTKIIPLPDGEPGKDDAKLQHSWAVAVNDNGYVIGNQRYRINKGQNRPVEMFLFNLSKPGTAASLPLQDKPVSGAGSEAAAINEHNMVVGWRDSRHQTQPVVNGTNRMQEAFLLNAAAPANSWYLNDLICGKDDAGNKQCAQNGKYYHIAYASGISSDGTIAATAYRYDSESDLNKRANATVVAVKLTPAVADYQGNAPASYVVSNAPVNNQTGQDGGEGGGGSLFWLTLLALPFAWLRRYQR
;
A
#
# COMPACT_ATOMS: atom_id res chain seq x y z
N MET A 1 56.89 -33.89 -27.60
CA MET A 1 56.43 -32.89 -26.60
C MET A 1 55.75 -31.63 -27.17
N LYS A 2 55.55 -31.45 -28.50
CA LYS A 2 54.91 -30.23 -29.05
C LYS A 2 53.38 -30.31 -29.30
N LYS A 3 52.73 -31.46 -29.14
CA LYS A 3 51.27 -31.62 -29.33
C LYS A 3 50.42 -31.52 -28.06
N GLN A 4 51.02 -31.59 -26.87
CA GLN A 4 50.28 -31.49 -25.59
C GLN A 4 50.16 -30.05 -25.06
N LEU A 5 51.02 -29.12 -25.50
CA LEU A 5 50.96 -27.71 -25.09
C LEU A 5 49.86 -26.90 -25.82
N SER A 6 49.45 -27.33 -27.02
CA SER A 6 48.39 -26.64 -27.77
C SER A 6 46.98 -26.94 -27.24
N MET A 7 46.75 -28.10 -26.62
CA MET A 7 45.45 -28.42 -25.98
C MET A 7 45.25 -27.65 -24.68
N LEU A 8 46.32 -27.44 -23.89
CA LEU A 8 46.25 -26.69 -22.63
C LEU A 8 46.01 -25.19 -22.86
N ALA A 9 46.58 -24.61 -23.93
CA ALA A 9 46.34 -23.21 -24.30
C ALA A 9 44.92 -22.96 -24.84
N ILE A 10 44.29 -23.95 -25.49
CA ILE A 10 42.89 -23.85 -25.95
C ILE A 10 41.91 -24.01 -24.78
N LEU A 11 42.24 -24.83 -23.77
CA LEU A 11 41.44 -24.96 -22.54
C LEU A 11 41.52 -23.70 -21.65
N VAL A 12 42.68 -23.04 -21.58
CA VAL A 12 42.84 -21.77 -20.83
C VAL A 12 42.20 -20.57 -21.57
N GLY A 13 42.18 -20.59 -22.90
CA GLY A 13 41.49 -19.59 -23.71
C GLY A 13 39.96 -19.69 -23.67
N ALA A 14 39.41 -20.91 -23.54
CA ALA A 14 37.97 -21.13 -23.41
C ALA A 14 37.43 -20.81 -22.00
N SER A 15 38.25 -20.92 -20.96
CA SER A 15 37.87 -20.57 -19.57
C SER A 15 37.83 -19.07 -19.28
N LEU A 16 38.33 -18.22 -20.17
CA LEU A 16 38.36 -16.75 -19.97
C LEU A 16 37.03 -16.05 -20.33
N ASN A 17 36.06 -16.77 -20.90
CA ASN A 17 34.72 -16.24 -21.22
C ASN A 17 33.57 -16.99 -20.52
N ALA A 18 33.87 -17.93 -19.62
CA ALA A 18 32.84 -18.57 -18.80
C ALA A 18 32.53 -17.64 -17.61
N GLN A 19 31.51 -16.80 -17.75
CA GLN A 19 30.92 -16.13 -16.60
C GLN A 19 30.14 -17.20 -15.82
N ALA A 20 30.48 -17.44 -14.55
CA ALA A 20 29.73 -18.36 -13.72
C ALA A 20 28.26 -17.93 -13.67
N ALA A 21 27.32 -18.88 -13.78
CA ALA A 21 25.91 -18.60 -13.61
C ALA A 21 25.65 -17.81 -12.31
N GLN A 22 24.72 -16.87 -12.41
CA GLN A 22 24.29 -16.03 -11.31
C GLN A 22 22.84 -16.39 -11.02
N SER A 23 22.53 -16.87 -9.82
CA SER A 23 21.14 -17.08 -9.42
C SER A 23 20.41 -15.73 -9.26
N SER A 24 19.07 -15.74 -9.30
CA SER A 24 18.30 -14.60 -8.83
C SER A 24 18.51 -14.38 -7.33
N PHE A 25 18.29 -13.15 -6.86
CA PHE A 25 18.26 -12.89 -5.41
C PHE A 25 16.98 -13.42 -4.78
N PHE A 26 15.83 -13.17 -5.42
CA PHE A 26 14.55 -13.65 -4.94
C PHE A 26 14.09 -14.88 -5.72
N THR A 27 13.64 -15.88 -4.98
CA THR A 27 12.82 -16.99 -5.50
C THR A 27 11.35 -16.66 -5.26
N ILE A 28 10.52 -16.80 -6.30
CA ILE A 28 9.08 -16.54 -6.24
C ILE A 28 8.38 -17.83 -5.80
N VAL A 29 7.67 -17.75 -4.68
CA VAL A 29 6.68 -18.76 -4.27
C VAL A 29 5.32 -18.26 -4.71
N ASP A 30 4.78 -18.91 -5.75
CA ASP A 30 3.46 -18.65 -6.31
C ASP A 30 2.55 -19.86 -6.03
N ASP A 31 1.76 -19.76 -4.97
CA ASP A 31 0.77 -20.77 -4.57
C ASP A 31 -0.57 -20.59 -5.31
N GLU A 32 -0.57 -19.89 -6.44
CA GLU A 32 -1.73 -19.56 -7.27
C GLU A 32 -2.83 -18.75 -6.55
N VAL A 33 -2.44 -17.96 -5.56
CA VAL A 33 -3.35 -17.07 -4.83
C VAL A 33 -3.75 -15.90 -5.74
N LYS A 34 -4.84 -16.07 -6.50
CA LYS A 34 -5.31 -15.08 -7.49
C LYS A 34 -5.90 -13.84 -6.83
N GLY A 35 -5.11 -12.79 -6.68
CA GLY A 35 -5.53 -11.53 -6.09
C GLY A 35 -4.35 -10.63 -5.74
N TYR A 36 -4.61 -9.60 -4.94
CA TYR A 36 -3.62 -8.60 -4.55
C TYR A 36 -3.06 -8.92 -3.17
N ALA A 37 -1.74 -9.06 -3.04
CA ALA A 37 -1.12 -9.29 -1.73
C ALA A 37 -1.37 -8.10 -0.80
N SER A 38 -1.79 -8.35 0.44
CA SER A 38 -2.06 -7.30 1.43
C SER A 38 -1.23 -7.39 2.70
N GLY A 39 -0.60 -8.53 2.98
CA GLY A 39 0.25 -8.69 4.17
C GLY A 39 0.89 -10.06 4.28
N ILE A 40 1.88 -10.17 5.16
CA ILE A 40 2.63 -11.39 5.48
C ILE A 40 2.82 -11.48 7.00
N SER A 41 2.90 -12.69 7.55
CA SER A 41 3.28 -12.88 8.95
C SER A 41 4.79 -12.66 9.15
N GLY A 42 5.19 -12.33 10.38
CA GLY A 42 6.60 -12.10 10.74
C GLY A 42 7.53 -13.29 10.48
N ASP A 43 7.01 -14.51 10.57
CA ASP A 43 7.70 -15.77 10.28
C ASP A 43 7.65 -16.23 8.81
N ALA A 44 7.03 -15.42 7.92
CA ALA A 44 6.84 -15.70 6.50
C ALA A 44 5.96 -16.93 6.14
N ASN A 45 5.33 -17.57 7.13
CA ASN A 45 4.51 -18.76 6.90
C ASN A 45 3.10 -18.42 6.39
N GLY A 46 2.57 -17.25 6.72
CA GLY A 46 1.27 -16.78 6.22
C GLY A 46 1.40 -15.64 5.23
N LEU A 47 0.67 -15.78 4.12
CA LEU A 47 0.39 -14.72 3.16
C LEU A 47 -1.11 -14.46 3.18
N ILE A 48 -1.52 -13.20 3.29
CA ILE A 48 -2.91 -12.79 3.02
C ILE A 48 -2.97 -11.94 1.76
N GLY A 49 -3.92 -12.29 0.91
CA GLY A 49 -4.31 -11.52 -0.27
C GLY A 49 -5.73 -10.99 -0.15
N LEU A 50 -6.11 -10.17 -1.12
CA LEU A 50 -7.43 -9.59 -1.25
C LEU A 50 -7.95 -9.77 -2.68
N ASN A 51 -9.22 -10.14 -2.77
CA ASN A 51 -10.03 -9.96 -3.96
C ASN A 51 -10.98 -8.79 -3.75
N THR A 52 -11.31 -8.09 -4.84
CA THR A 52 -12.21 -6.92 -4.84
C THR A 52 -13.25 -7.10 -5.94
N LYS A 53 -14.52 -6.82 -5.64
CA LYS A 53 -15.61 -6.88 -6.64
C LYS A 53 -15.50 -5.78 -7.69
N ASN A 54 -14.95 -4.63 -7.30
CA ASN A 54 -14.91 -3.42 -8.11
C ASN A 54 -13.50 -2.84 -8.20
N ASN A 55 -13.20 -2.08 -9.26
CA ASN A 55 -11.94 -1.37 -9.50
C ASN A 55 -12.03 0.16 -9.38
N MET A 56 -12.28 0.63 -8.16
CA MET A 56 -12.18 2.05 -7.82
C MET A 56 -10.74 2.59 -7.78
N ALA A 57 -9.74 1.73 -7.57
CA ALA A 57 -8.35 2.15 -7.39
C ALA A 57 -7.82 2.95 -8.59
N GLU A 58 -8.22 2.56 -9.80
CA GLU A 58 -7.86 3.26 -11.04
C GLU A 58 -8.38 4.70 -11.07
N TYR A 59 -9.61 4.93 -10.60
CA TYR A 59 -10.20 6.27 -10.56
C TYR A 59 -9.47 7.21 -9.61
N PHE A 60 -9.00 6.69 -8.46
CA PHE A 60 -8.30 7.46 -7.44
C PHE A 60 -6.77 7.45 -7.58
N SER A 61 -6.24 6.79 -8.61
CA SER A 61 -4.80 6.58 -8.82
C SER A 61 -4.12 5.99 -7.58
N THR A 62 -4.68 4.91 -7.05
CA THR A 62 -4.18 4.19 -5.86
C THR A 62 -4.06 2.69 -6.12
N VAL A 63 -3.84 1.89 -5.08
CA VAL A 63 -3.69 0.42 -5.19
C VAL A 63 -4.91 -0.31 -4.68
N ARG A 64 -5.19 -1.48 -5.28
CA ARG A 64 -6.43 -2.25 -5.11
C ARG A 64 -6.62 -2.78 -3.67
N PHE A 65 -5.53 -2.97 -2.94
CA PHE A 65 -5.55 -3.42 -1.54
C PHE A 65 -5.61 -2.28 -0.51
N ALA A 66 -5.30 -1.03 -0.89
CA ALA A 66 -5.23 0.12 0.04
C ALA A 66 -6.58 0.84 0.23
N ASP A 67 -7.68 0.18 -0.10
CA ASP A 67 -9.04 0.71 0.04
C ASP A 67 -9.59 0.53 1.44
N PHE A 68 -9.00 1.26 2.37
CA PHE A 68 -9.60 1.41 3.68
C PHE A 68 -10.52 2.61 3.63
N LEU A 69 -11.84 2.34 3.71
CA LEU A 69 -12.90 3.35 3.78
C LEU A 69 -12.68 4.42 4.85
N VAL A 70 -11.70 4.27 5.73
CA VAL A 70 -11.32 5.20 6.81
C VAL A 70 -10.15 6.12 6.45
N ASP A 71 -9.38 5.76 5.42
CA ASP A 71 -8.20 6.47 4.95
C ASP A 71 -8.60 7.55 3.95
N ARG A 72 -9.26 8.61 4.44
CA ARG A 72 -9.80 9.70 3.61
C ARG A 72 -8.78 10.27 2.60
N PHE A 73 -7.50 10.32 2.97
CA PHE A 73 -6.41 10.77 2.11
C PHE A 73 -6.25 9.99 0.79
N ARG A 74 -6.86 8.79 0.67
CA ARG A 74 -6.92 8.00 -0.57
C ARG A 74 -7.93 8.57 -1.58
N PHE A 75 -9.10 9.02 -1.11
CA PHE A 75 -10.26 9.32 -1.95
C PHE A 75 -10.56 10.81 -2.14
N GLU A 76 -10.16 11.65 -1.17
CA GLU A 76 -10.58 13.05 -1.07
C GLU A 76 -10.34 13.84 -2.36
N GLN A 77 -9.15 13.69 -2.94
CA GLN A 77 -8.76 14.41 -4.15
C GLN A 77 -9.61 14.06 -5.39
N GLY A 78 -10.29 12.89 -5.39
CA GLY A 78 -10.99 12.38 -6.56
C GLY A 78 -10.05 12.05 -7.72
N CYS A 79 -10.62 11.92 -8.93
CA CYS A 79 -9.84 11.63 -10.13
C CYS A 79 -9.11 12.89 -10.65
N MET A 80 -7.81 12.73 -10.91
CA MET A 80 -6.94 13.78 -11.48
C MET A 80 -6.51 13.49 -12.92
N LEU A 81 -6.99 12.39 -13.49
CA LEU A 81 -6.68 11.95 -14.86
C LEU A 81 -7.40 12.82 -15.90
N SER A 82 -7.20 12.51 -17.18
CA SER A 82 -7.98 13.18 -18.25
C SER A 82 -9.49 12.91 -18.07
N ASN A 83 -10.33 13.86 -18.48
CA ASN A 83 -11.79 13.74 -18.31
C ASN A 83 -12.37 12.47 -18.93
N SER A 84 -11.88 12.04 -20.09
CA SER A 84 -12.31 10.79 -20.73
C SER A 84 -11.95 9.56 -19.91
N VAL A 85 -10.76 9.54 -19.30
CA VAL A 85 -10.31 8.44 -18.43
C VAL A 85 -11.09 8.42 -17.13
N CYS A 86 -11.29 9.59 -16.49
CA CYS A 86 -12.10 9.69 -15.29
C CYS A 86 -13.56 9.24 -15.53
N ASN A 87 -14.16 9.62 -16.65
CA ASN A 87 -15.51 9.18 -17.01
C ASN A 87 -15.54 7.66 -17.28
N SER A 88 -14.53 7.12 -17.96
CA SER A 88 -14.44 5.67 -18.22
C SER A 88 -14.42 4.84 -16.93
N PHE A 89 -13.63 5.27 -15.93
CA PHE A 89 -13.57 4.60 -14.63
C PHE A 89 -14.75 4.92 -13.69
N TRP A 90 -15.51 5.97 -13.99
CA TRP A 90 -16.69 6.32 -13.21
C TRP A 90 -17.96 5.73 -13.80
N SER A 91 -18.37 6.12 -15.01
CA SER A 91 -19.70 5.83 -15.55
C SER A 91 -19.75 4.74 -16.63
N ASP A 92 -18.66 4.51 -17.36
CA ASP A 92 -18.78 3.82 -18.65
C ASP A 92 -18.52 2.30 -18.55
N ASN A 93 -17.92 1.84 -17.45
CA ASN A 93 -17.64 0.42 -17.22
C ASN A 93 -18.30 -0.07 -15.93
N SER A 94 -19.04 -1.17 -16.03
CA SER A 94 -19.53 -1.92 -14.86
C SER A 94 -18.34 -2.44 -14.04
N GLY A 95 -18.44 -2.39 -12.71
CA GLY A 95 -17.40 -2.93 -11.82
C GLY A 95 -16.20 -2.01 -11.56
N PHE A 96 -16.34 -0.69 -11.74
CA PHE A 96 -15.32 0.31 -11.36
C PHE A 96 -15.81 1.21 -10.20
N ALA A 97 -15.40 2.48 -10.14
CA ALA A 97 -15.60 3.37 -9.00
C ALA A 97 -17.07 3.68 -8.70
N TYR A 98 -17.92 3.81 -9.72
CA TYR A 98 -19.35 4.01 -9.48
C TYR A 98 -20.02 2.79 -8.86
N GLN A 99 -19.70 1.58 -9.34
CA GLN A 99 -20.26 0.35 -8.77
C GLN A 99 -19.76 0.14 -7.33
N TRP A 100 -18.47 0.37 -7.08
CA TRP A 100 -17.91 0.42 -5.72
C TRP A 100 -18.69 1.34 -4.78
N ARG A 101 -19.00 2.55 -5.27
CA ARG A 101 -19.81 3.51 -4.50
C ARG A 101 -21.23 3.00 -4.27
N ARG A 102 -21.87 2.42 -5.29
CA ARG A 102 -23.23 1.86 -5.18
C ARG A 102 -23.25 0.73 -4.15
N ASP A 103 -22.34 -0.23 -4.24
CA ASP A 103 -22.23 -1.34 -3.30
C ASP A 103 -22.05 -0.85 -1.86
N PHE A 104 -21.25 0.21 -1.63
CA PHE A 104 -21.08 0.79 -0.30
C PHE A 104 -22.38 1.41 0.24
N LEU A 105 -23.12 2.13 -0.61
CA LEU A 105 -24.42 2.71 -0.24
C LEU A 105 -25.48 1.63 0.01
N ASP A 106 -25.46 0.58 -0.81
CA ASP A 106 -26.38 -0.55 -0.81
C ASP A 106 -25.98 -1.63 0.22
N LYS A 107 -24.95 -1.36 1.04
CA LYS A 107 -24.52 -2.20 2.17
C LYS A 107 -24.05 -3.59 1.73
N VAL A 108 -23.47 -3.67 0.55
CA VAL A 108 -22.94 -4.90 -0.05
C VAL A 108 -21.45 -5.02 0.25
N ASP A 109 -21.02 -6.21 0.64
CA ASP A 109 -19.60 -6.55 0.81
C ASP A 109 -18.86 -6.43 -0.52
N GLN A 110 -17.61 -5.97 -0.48
CA GLN A 110 -16.83 -5.69 -1.69
C GLN A 110 -15.51 -6.43 -1.72
N ARG A 111 -15.09 -6.99 -0.57
CA ARG A 111 -13.77 -7.58 -0.39
C ARG A 111 -13.85 -8.96 0.23
N SER A 112 -12.89 -9.79 -0.15
CA SER A 112 -12.64 -11.08 0.48
C SER A 112 -11.14 -11.34 0.60
N ASN A 113 -10.72 -12.02 1.67
CA ASN A 113 -9.36 -12.52 1.80
C ASN A 113 -9.13 -13.78 0.99
N LEU A 114 -7.88 -13.97 0.61
CA LEU A 114 -7.34 -15.17 -0.01
C LEU A 114 -6.00 -15.52 0.67
N GLY A 115 -5.49 -16.74 0.46
CA GLY A 115 -4.24 -17.21 1.07
C GLY A 115 -4.49 -17.90 2.41
N TYR A 116 -3.75 -17.53 3.46
CA TYR A 116 -3.82 -18.17 4.78
C TYR A 116 -5.24 -18.19 5.37
N VAL A 117 -6.00 -17.10 5.20
CA VAL A 117 -7.41 -17.03 5.56
C VAL A 117 -8.22 -16.67 4.32
N THR A 118 -9.34 -17.38 4.12
CA THR A 118 -10.36 -17.05 3.12
C THR A 118 -11.65 -16.66 3.84
N SER A 119 -12.07 -15.40 3.69
CA SER A 119 -13.24 -14.85 4.38
C SER A 119 -13.76 -13.61 3.66
N SER A 120 -15.04 -13.26 3.84
CA SER A 120 -15.64 -12.04 3.31
C SER A 120 -15.65 -10.91 4.35
N GLU A 121 -16.02 -9.68 3.96
CA GLU A 121 -16.27 -8.62 4.95
C GLU A 121 -17.39 -8.98 5.93
N VAL A 122 -18.44 -9.69 5.48
CA VAL A 122 -19.58 -10.07 6.33
C VAL A 122 -19.21 -11.17 7.31
N ASP A 123 -18.31 -12.09 6.93
CA ASP A 123 -17.85 -13.18 7.79
C ASP A 123 -16.70 -12.73 8.71
N GLY A 124 -15.87 -11.80 8.24
CA GLY A 124 -14.76 -11.19 8.94
C GLY A 124 -13.53 -11.08 8.04
N LEU A 125 -13.24 -9.88 7.53
CA LEU A 125 -12.09 -9.63 6.66
C LEU A 125 -10.84 -9.36 7.52
N VAL A 126 -9.81 -10.19 7.37
CA VAL A 126 -8.48 -10.02 7.96
C VAL A 126 -7.74 -8.88 7.26
N THR A 127 -7.20 -7.96 8.05
CA THR A 127 -6.45 -6.79 7.57
C THR A 127 -4.95 -6.93 7.80
N ALA A 128 -4.54 -7.70 8.82
CA ALA A 128 -3.13 -7.95 9.12
C ALA A 128 -2.92 -9.30 9.84
N LEU A 129 -1.74 -9.86 9.63
CA LEU A 129 -1.19 -10.99 10.38
C LEU A 129 -0.18 -10.48 11.42
N GLY A 130 0.04 -11.27 12.48
CA GLY A 130 1.06 -11.01 13.50
C GLY A 130 2.40 -11.68 13.19
N ASP A 131 3.17 -11.94 14.24
CA ASP A 131 4.47 -12.63 14.12
C ASP A 131 4.32 -14.02 13.50
N VAL A 132 3.22 -14.69 13.81
CA VAL A 132 2.78 -15.95 13.21
C VAL A 132 1.35 -15.75 12.66
N PRO A 133 0.92 -16.50 11.63
CA PRO A 133 -0.35 -16.22 10.97
C PRO A 133 -1.60 -16.59 11.78
N GLU A 134 -1.44 -17.43 12.80
CA GLU A 134 -2.49 -17.78 13.78
C GLU A 134 -2.92 -16.58 14.62
N ASP A 135 -2.04 -15.58 14.76
CA ASP A 135 -2.30 -14.29 15.37
C ASP A 135 -2.70 -13.30 14.26
N ARG A 136 -3.94 -12.81 14.27
CA ARG A 136 -4.46 -11.97 13.18
C ARG A 136 -5.54 -11.01 13.64
N VAL A 137 -5.73 -9.95 12.88
CA VAL A 137 -6.76 -8.94 13.14
C VAL A 137 -7.53 -8.62 11.87
N GLY A 138 -8.77 -8.20 12.05
CA GLY A 138 -9.66 -7.89 10.94
C GLY A 138 -10.89 -7.13 11.39
N TYR A 139 -11.84 -6.96 10.49
CA TYR A 139 -13.13 -6.38 10.82
C TYR A 139 -14.28 -7.21 10.25
N LYS A 140 -15.43 -7.13 10.92
CA LYS A 140 -16.70 -7.64 10.41
C LYS A 140 -17.58 -6.48 9.96
N MET A 141 -18.20 -6.64 8.80
CA MET A 141 -19.15 -5.70 8.23
C MET A 141 -20.57 -6.00 8.72
N ASN A 142 -21.27 -4.95 9.18
CA ASN A 142 -22.71 -4.97 9.37
C ASN A 142 -23.30 -3.69 8.80
N GLY A 143 -23.88 -3.79 7.60
CA GLY A 143 -24.24 -2.61 6.84
C GLY A 143 -23.00 -1.77 6.51
N LYS A 144 -23.02 -0.48 6.86
CA LYS A 144 -21.86 0.42 6.68
C LYS A 144 -20.90 0.40 7.87
N LEU A 145 -21.31 -0.19 9.00
CA LEU A 145 -20.46 -0.27 10.19
C LEU A 145 -19.39 -1.34 10.00
N ARG A 146 -18.26 -1.12 10.66
CA ARG A 146 -17.16 -2.09 10.78
C ARG A 146 -16.86 -2.30 12.25
N THR A 147 -16.77 -3.57 12.66
CA THR A 147 -16.39 -3.94 14.03
C THR A 147 -15.10 -4.75 13.96
N ALA A 148 -14.05 -4.21 14.53
CA ALA A 148 -12.76 -4.85 14.61
C ALA A 148 -12.83 -6.14 15.45
N PHE A 149 -11.98 -7.11 15.11
CA PHE A 149 -11.75 -8.32 15.88
C PHE A 149 -10.26 -8.68 15.89
N ALA A 150 -9.86 -9.46 16.89
CA ALA A 150 -8.58 -10.16 16.93
C ALA A 150 -8.80 -11.66 17.12
N VAL A 151 -7.90 -12.45 16.55
CA VAL A 151 -7.74 -13.88 16.80
C VAL A 151 -6.29 -14.09 17.24
N VAL A 152 -6.11 -14.84 18.31
CA VAL A 152 -4.79 -15.19 18.85
C VAL A 152 -4.69 -16.71 18.93
N ASN A 153 -3.60 -17.27 18.41
CA ASN A 153 -3.34 -18.71 18.32
C ASN A 153 -4.51 -19.51 17.71
N ASP A 154 -5.12 -19.01 16.63
CA ASP A 154 -6.30 -19.63 16.00
C ASP A 154 -7.50 -19.85 16.94
N GLY A 155 -7.54 -19.10 18.04
CA GLY A 155 -8.65 -19.12 18.99
C GLY A 155 -9.93 -18.47 18.45
N ASN A 156 -10.91 -18.33 19.34
CA ASN A 156 -12.14 -17.63 19.00
C ASN A 156 -11.87 -16.13 18.76
N PRO A 157 -12.55 -15.50 17.79
CA PRO A 157 -12.43 -14.08 17.56
C PRO A 157 -12.96 -13.29 18.77
N VAL A 158 -12.22 -12.26 19.15
CA VAL A 158 -12.58 -11.31 20.21
C VAL A 158 -12.88 -9.95 19.58
N GLU A 159 -14.06 -9.41 19.85
CA GLU A 159 -14.45 -8.08 19.36
C GLU A 159 -13.62 -6.96 20.01
N LEU A 160 -13.21 -6.01 19.18
CA LEU A 160 -12.45 -4.82 19.55
C LEU A 160 -13.33 -3.60 19.30
N LYS A 161 -14.15 -3.24 20.30
CA LYS A 161 -15.10 -2.12 20.19
C LYS A 161 -14.38 -0.77 20.28
N ASP A 162 -15.07 0.25 19.79
CA ASP A 162 -14.65 1.64 19.91
C ASP A 162 -15.02 2.22 21.28
N ALA A 163 -14.77 3.52 21.48
CA ALA A 163 -15.09 4.21 22.74
C ALA A 163 -16.55 4.72 22.79
N ALA A 164 -17.34 4.48 21.75
CA ALA A 164 -18.67 5.07 21.63
C ALA A 164 -19.71 4.32 22.47
N SER A 165 -20.68 5.07 22.97
CA SER A 165 -21.79 4.52 23.75
C SER A 165 -22.65 3.51 22.95
N THR A 166 -22.78 3.77 21.65
CA THR A 166 -23.29 2.82 20.65
C THR A 166 -22.16 2.58 19.66
N HIS A 167 -21.86 1.32 19.32
CA HIS A 167 -20.77 0.99 18.40
C HIS A 167 -20.92 1.78 17.09
N GLY A 168 -19.88 2.51 16.73
CA GLY A 168 -19.79 3.25 15.49
C GLY A 168 -18.90 2.53 14.47
N LEU A 169 -17.60 2.55 14.69
CA LEU A 169 -16.62 2.10 13.72
C LEU A 169 -15.33 1.68 14.43
N SER A 170 -14.85 0.46 14.15
CA SER A 170 -13.49 0.05 14.50
C SER A 170 -12.90 -0.80 13.38
N VAL A 171 -11.66 -0.49 13.00
CA VAL A 171 -10.91 -1.20 11.97
C VAL A 171 -9.45 -1.33 12.41
N PRO A 172 -8.91 -2.55 12.55
CA PRO A 172 -7.52 -2.74 12.95
C PRO A 172 -6.60 -2.77 11.72
N THR A 173 -5.33 -2.45 11.93
CA THR A 173 -4.32 -2.32 10.87
C THR A 173 -3.06 -3.14 11.16
N SER A 174 -2.78 -3.47 12.42
CA SER A 174 -1.68 -4.38 12.79
C SER A 174 -1.88 -5.00 14.16
N ILE A 175 -1.15 -6.08 14.44
CA ILE A 175 -1.07 -6.75 15.73
C ILE A 175 0.40 -7.07 16.03
N LYS A 176 0.87 -6.74 17.24
CA LYS A 176 2.23 -7.06 17.72
C LYS A 176 2.14 -7.80 19.05
N LYS A 177 2.88 -8.90 19.17
CA LYS A 177 3.08 -9.57 20.46
C LYS A 177 4.11 -8.78 21.27
N LEU A 178 3.83 -8.54 22.53
CA LEU A 178 4.70 -7.82 23.46
C LEU A 178 5.56 -8.81 24.25
N ASP A 179 6.70 -8.35 24.77
CA ASP A 179 7.64 -9.18 25.56
C ASP A 179 6.99 -9.86 26.78
N ASN A 180 5.94 -9.25 27.35
CA ASN A 180 5.18 -9.81 28.46
C ASN A 180 4.09 -10.82 28.04
N GLY A 181 4.07 -11.19 26.76
CA GLY A 181 3.13 -12.12 26.14
C GLY A 181 1.76 -11.54 25.80
N GLN A 182 1.47 -10.27 26.16
CA GLN A 182 0.26 -9.59 25.72
C GLN A 182 0.30 -9.26 24.23
N TYR A 183 -0.83 -8.90 23.66
CA TYR A 183 -0.93 -8.47 22.27
C TYR A 183 -1.42 -7.03 22.20
N LEU A 184 -0.80 -6.25 21.33
CA LEU A 184 -1.23 -4.89 21.04
C LEU A 184 -1.71 -4.80 19.60
N VAL A 185 -2.98 -4.47 19.44
CA VAL A 185 -3.60 -4.21 18.15
C VAL A 185 -3.65 -2.72 17.92
N THR A 186 -3.27 -2.26 16.74
CA THR A 186 -3.41 -0.85 16.33
C THR A 186 -4.50 -0.69 15.29
N GLY A 187 -5.04 0.52 15.17
CA GLY A 187 -5.97 0.85 14.11
C GLY A 187 -6.68 2.17 14.34
N THR A 188 -7.89 2.21 13.82
CA THR A 188 -8.81 3.35 13.93
C THR A 188 -10.08 2.91 14.64
N ALA A 189 -10.58 3.76 15.52
CA ALA A 189 -11.85 3.52 16.18
C ALA A 189 -12.60 4.83 16.42
N ALA A 190 -13.92 4.77 16.46
CA ALA A 190 -14.74 5.91 16.79
C ALA A 190 -14.37 6.45 18.17
N SER A 191 -14.35 7.77 18.32
CA SER A 191 -14.00 8.41 19.58
C SER A 191 -15.22 8.85 20.38
N ASP A 192 -16.37 9.03 19.72
CA ASP A 192 -17.60 9.63 20.26
C ASP A 192 -17.32 11.01 20.88
N LYS A 193 -16.38 11.73 20.28
CA LYS A 193 -15.94 13.05 20.72
C LYS A 193 -16.19 14.07 19.61
N TYR A 194 -16.32 15.33 20.04
CA TYR A 194 -16.41 16.49 19.15
C TYR A 194 -17.68 16.52 18.28
N ARG A 195 -17.70 17.42 17.30
CA ARG A 195 -18.87 17.80 16.51
C ARG A 195 -19.50 16.65 15.72
N HIS A 196 -18.69 15.74 15.19
CA HIS A 196 -19.13 14.67 14.29
C HIS A 196 -19.33 13.31 14.98
N LYS A 197 -19.56 13.33 16.30
CA LYS A 197 -19.69 12.15 17.16
C LYS A 197 -20.71 11.12 16.68
N VAL A 198 -20.52 9.88 17.12
CA VAL A 198 -21.43 8.77 16.87
C VAL A 198 -22.88 9.12 17.26
N GLY A 199 -23.82 8.78 16.37
CA GLY A 199 -25.25 9.06 16.54
C GLY A 199 -25.69 10.51 16.28
N GLY A 200 -24.76 11.44 16.04
CA GLY A 200 -25.06 12.79 15.54
C GLY A 200 -25.50 12.80 14.07
N ASP A 201 -26.15 13.87 13.62
CA ASP A 201 -26.77 13.94 12.29
C ASP A 201 -25.78 13.66 11.15
N PHE A 202 -24.56 14.20 11.24
CA PHE A 202 -23.52 13.96 10.23
C PHE A 202 -23.07 12.49 10.21
N TYR A 203 -22.88 11.89 11.38
CA TYR A 203 -22.51 10.48 11.49
C TYR A 203 -23.60 9.58 10.92
N LYS A 204 -24.87 9.85 11.26
CA LYS A 204 -26.04 9.13 10.73
C LYS A 204 -26.13 9.24 9.22
N TRP A 205 -25.88 10.42 8.68
CA TRP A 205 -25.82 10.63 7.24
C TRP A 205 -24.79 9.72 6.55
N CYS A 206 -23.66 9.48 7.20
CA CYS A 206 -22.63 8.60 6.67
C CYS A 206 -22.92 7.11 6.83
N PHE A 207 -23.31 6.68 8.03
CA PHE A 207 -23.35 5.24 8.37
C PHE A 207 -24.76 4.66 8.49
N GLU A 208 -25.81 5.49 8.63
CA GLU A 208 -27.20 5.04 8.81
C GLU A 208 -28.10 5.33 7.61
N THR A 209 -28.32 6.61 7.28
CA THR A 209 -29.33 7.06 6.30
C THR A 209 -28.81 7.09 4.87
N GLY A 210 -27.51 7.36 4.67
CA GLY A 210 -26.86 7.39 3.37
C GLY A 210 -27.11 8.68 2.58
N ASN A 211 -26.15 8.99 1.71
CA ASN A 211 -26.24 10.10 0.76
C ASN A 211 -26.16 9.59 -0.68
N ASP A 212 -27.26 9.76 -1.42
CA ASP A 212 -27.32 9.37 -2.82
C ASP A 212 -26.69 10.41 -3.77
N SER A 213 -26.31 11.60 -3.29
CA SER A 213 -25.72 12.65 -4.13
C SER A 213 -24.37 12.23 -4.73
N GLN A 214 -24.20 12.50 -6.03
CA GLN A 214 -23.21 11.89 -6.93
C GLN A 214 -21.74 11.97 -6.44
N TYR A 215 -21.38 12.93 -5.59
CA TYR A 215 -20.00 13.13 -5.11
C TYR A 215 -19.85 13.22 -3.58
N GLY A 216 -20.93 13.11 -2.79
CA GLY A 216 -20.90 13.50 -1.38
C GLY A 216 -20.48 12.42 -0.37
N GLY A 217 -20.66 11.13 -0.65
CA GLY A 217 -20.37 10.09 0.37
C GLY A 217 -18.87 9.89 0.64
N PHE A 218 -18.07 9.61 -0.40
CA PHE A 218 -16.67 9.19 -0.24
C PHE A 218 -15.70 10.32 0.13
N ARG A 219 -16.11 11.59 0.03
CA ARG A 219 -15.29 12.73 0.49
C ARG A 219 -15.50 13.09 1.96
N TYR A 220 -16.68 12.78 2.48
CA TYR A 220 -17.13 13.25 3.79
C TYR A 220 -17.21 12.12 4.82
N CYS A 221 -17.57 10.91 4.39
CA CYS A 221 -17.85 9.80 5.28
C CYS A 221 -16.67 8.92 5.67
N PRO A 222 -15.60 8.83 4.86
CA PRO A 222 -14.40 8.16 5.30
C PRO A 222 -13.80 8.72 6.57
N GLY A 223 -13.76 7.88 7.62
CA GLY A 223 -13.06 8.17 8.87
C GLY A 223 -13.74 9.21 9.77
N VAL A 224 -15.05 9.48 9.62
CA VAL A 224 -15.76 10.42 10.50
C VAL A 224 -15.66 9.99 11.97
N ASP A 225 -15.24 10.92 12.83
CA ASP A 225 -15.07 10.73 14.28
C ASP A 225 -14.09 9.60 14.64
N THR A 226 -13.00 9.46 13.89
CA THR A 226 -12.00 8.44 14.21
C THR A 226 -10.79 8.95 14.97
N GLN A 227 -10.33 8.13 15.93
CA GLN A 227 -9.11 8.36 16.67
C GLN A 227 -8.10 7.21 16.48
N ALA A 228 -6.81 7.56 16.55
CA ALA A 228 -5.74 6.57 16.65
C ALA A 228 -5.97 5.70 17.89
N SER A 229 -6.12 4.39 17.67
CA SER A 229 -6.63 3.45 18.65
C SER A 229 -5.69 2.27 18.83
N PHE A 230 -5.59 1.82 20.08
CA PHE A 230 -4.70 0.75 20.53
C PHE A 230 -5.47 -0.18 21.45
N TRP A 231 -5.77 -1.40 21.00
CA TRP A 231 -6.43 -2.40 21.84
C TRP A 231 -5.39 -3.35 22.41
N LEU A 232 -5.33 -3.41 23.74
CA LEU A 232 -4.50 -4.37 24.46
C LEU A 232 -5.31 -5.64 24.71
N LEU A 233 -4.73 -6.78 24.38
CA LEU A 233 -5.25 -8.11 24.71
C LEU A 233 -4.34 -8.75 25.76
N ASN A 234 -4.91 -9.62 26.60
CA ASN A 234 -4.13 -10.44 27.50
C ASN A 234 -3.36 -11.54 26.72
N SER A 235 -2.49 -12.29 27.41
CA SER A 235 -1.67 -13.32 26.77
C SER A 235 -2.46 -14.50 26.21
N SER A 236 -3.73 -14.66 26.59
CA SER A 236 -4.65 -15.65 26.02
C SER A 236 -5.54 -15.08 24.90
N GLY A 237 -5.29 -13.84 24.45
CA GLY A 237 -6.04 -13.18 23.38
C GLY A 237 -7.34 -12.48 23.79
N GLY A 238 -7.73 -12.56 25.06
CA GLY A 238 -8.92 -11.88 25.58
C GLY A 238 -8.74 -10.36 25.65
N PHE A 239 -9.78 -9.60 25.32
CA PHE A 239 -9.77 -8.14 25.38
C PHE A 239 -9.47 -7.65 26.80
N ASN A 240 -8.50 -6.73 26.93
CA ASN A 240 -8.12 -6.12 28.20
C ASN A 240 -8.58 -4.66 28.26
N LYS A 241 -8.09 -3.82 27.34
CA LYS A 241 -8.43 -2.38 27.33
C LYS A 241 -8.24 -1.75 25.97
N LEU A 242 -9.01 -0.69 25.72
CA LEU A 242 -8.82 0.25 24.61
C LEU A 242 -8.07 1.48 25.14
N MET A 243 -7.04 1.92 24.42
CA MET A 243 -6.34 3.18 24.62
C MET A 243 -6.48 4.00 23.33
N GLN A 244 -6.85 5.28 23.44
CA GLN A 244 -6.98 6.18 22.30
C GLN A 244 -6.16 7.44 22.52
N ALA A 245 -5.65 8.04 21.44
CA ALA A 245 -5.03 9.34 21.51
C ALA A 245 -6.03 10.39 22.07
N GLY A 246 -5.54 11.23 22.98
CA GLY A 246 -6.40 12.20 23.68
C GLY A 246 -6.81 13.40 22.82
N THR A 247 -5.99 13.78 21.83
CA THR A 247 -6.18 14.96 20.98
C THR A 247 -5.68 14.70 19.56
N TYR A 248 -6.20 15.47 18.60
CA TYR A 248 -5.63 15.52 17.25
C TYR A 248 -4.35 16.36 17.20
N GLY A 249 -3.63 16.31 16.07
CA GLY A 249 -2.40 17.10 15.85
C GLY A 249 -2.66 18.59 15.97
N HIS A 250 -3.60 19.11 15.17
CA HIS A 250 -4.14 20.47 15.29
C HIS A 250 -5.66 20.43 15.23
N GLN A 251 -6.28 20.21 16.38
CA GLN A 251 -7.73 20.00 16.48
C GLN A 251 -8.52 21.27 16.07
N ARG A 252 -9.53 21.07 15.22
CA ARG A 252 -10.56 22.06 14.90
C ARG A 252 -11.91 21.40 14.65
N ASP A 253 -12.91 21.73 15.44
CA ASP A 253 -14.19 21.02 15.42
C ASP A 253 -15.04 21.34 14.17
N GLU A 254 -14.66 22.35 13.39
CA GLU A 254 -15.33 22.72 12.14
C GLU A 254 -14.93 21.86 10.94
N VAL A 255 -13.85 21.08 11.04
CA VAL A 255 -13.38 20.21 9.97
C VAL A 255 -13.65 18.74 10.29
N LEU A 256 -13.59 17.87 9.28
CA LEU A 256 -13.57 16.42 9.49
C LEU A 256 -12.25 16.02 10.15
N GLN A 257 -12.38 15.46 11.36
CA GLN A 257 -11.27 14.96 12.13
C GLN A 257 -11.17 13.45 11.96
N THR A 258 -9.99 13.00 11.52
CA THR A 258 -9.71 11.58 11.28
C THR A 258 -8.31 11.25 11.80
N ALA A 259 -8.17 10.09 12.42
CA ALA A 259 -6.88 9.56 12.89
C ALA A 259 -6.88 8.03 12.93
N SER A 260 -5.69 7.45 12.74
CA SER A 260 -5.45 6.02 12.88
C SER A 260 -4.02 5.79 13.37
N ALA A 261 -3.83 4.75 14.18
CA ALA A 261 -2.54 4.10 14.33
C ALA A 261 -2.43 3.02 13.25
N LEU A 262 -1.28 2.90 12.59
CA LEU A 262 -1.02 1.94 11.51
C LEU A 262 0.05 0.91 11.90
N GLY A 263 1.03 1.32 12.71
CA GLY A 263 2.14 0.46 13.15
C GLY A 263 2.56 0.70 14.59
N VAL A 264 3.27 -0.26 15.17
CA VAL A 264 3.81 -0.17 16.53
C VAL A 264 5.14 -0.90 16.66
N ALA A 265 6.07 -0.32 17.41
CA ALA A 265 7.37 -0.93 17.71
C ALA A 265 7.92 -0.44 19.05
N LYS A 266 8.91 -1.16 19.58
CA LYS A 266 9.60 -0.81 20.82
C LYS A 266 10.98 -0.27 20.48
N TYR A 267 11.22 1.00 20.76
CA TYR A 267 12.51 1.65 20.53
C TYR A 267 13.08 2.16 21.86
N ASN A 268 14.30 1.73 22.19
CA ASN A 268 14.99 2.09 23.44
C ASN A 268 14.13 1.88 24.71
N GLY A 269 13.40 0.76 24.77
CA GLY A 269 12.55 0.43 25.92
C GLY A 269 11.13 1.04 25.88
N THR A 270 10.90 2.07 25.06
CA THR A 270 9.62 2.75 24.94
C THR A 270 8.81 2.21 23.77
N LEU A 271 7.51 2.00 23.98
CA LEU A 271 6.60 1.58 22.94
C LEU A 271 6.08 2.80 22.16
N TYR A 272 6.20 2.75 20.83
CA TYR A 272 5.79 3.81 19.92
C TYR A 272 4.72 3.32 18.96
N GLY A 273 3.59 4.02 18.92
CA GLY A 273 2.62 3.91 17.83
C GLY A 273 2.92 4.95 16.75
N VAL A 274 2.70 4.61 15.48
CA VAL A 274 2.79 5.54 14.34
C VAL A 274 1.55 5.45 13.47
N GLY A 275 1.22 6.54 12.79
CA GLY A 275 0.02 6.61 11.97
C GLY A 275 -0.22 8.02 11.43
N TYR A 276 -1.47 8.46 11.50
CA TYR A 276 -1.84 9.82 11.14
C TYR A 276 -2.84 10.43 12.11
N SER A 277 -2.82 11.75 12.21
CA SER A 277 -3.77 12.55 12.98
C SER A 277 -4.27 13.74 12.17
N SER A 278 -5.40 14.31 12.55
CA SER A 278 -6.03 15.41 11.81
C SER A 278 -5.40 16.77 12.11
N THR A 279 -5.48 17.66 11.12
CA THR A 279 -5.29 19.11 11.26
C THR A 279 -6.44 19.87 10.59
N GLY A 280 -6.87 20.97 11.20
CA GLY A 280 -7.81 21.92 10.60
C GLY A 280 -7.20 23.27 10.20
N GLU A 281 -5.87 23.37 10.15
CA GLU A 281 -5.18 24.63 9.84
C GLU A 281 -5.50 25.22 8.44
N VAL A 282 -6.07 24.42 7.52
CA VAL A 282 -6.39 24.84 6.13
C VAL A 282 -7.58 25.80 6.04
N GLY A 283 -8.59 25.61 6.89
CA GLY A 283 -9.90 26.21 6.63
C GLY A 283 -10.94 25.86 7.70
N THR A 284 -12.20 26.14 7.39
CA THR A 284 -13.33 26.07 8.32
C THR A 284 -14.49 25.21 7.83
N GLY A 285 -14.35 24.53 6.69
CA GLY A 285 -15.33 23.57 6.19
C GLY A 285 -14.96 22.12 6.51
N ASP A 286 -15.96 21.25 6.53
CA ASP A 286 -15.80 19.80 6.79
C ASP A 286 -14.67 19.18 5.94
N LEU A 287 -14.58 19.56 4.67
CA LEU A 287 -13.57 19.03 3.74
C LEU A 287 -12.17 19.62 3.90
N ASP A 288 -11.98 20.62 4.75
CA ASP A 288 -10.68 21.29 4.95
C ASP A 288 -9.74 20.52 5.87
N GLY A 289 -10.23 19.48 6.56
CA GLY A 289 -9.38 18.59 7.36
C GLY A 289 -8.30 17.93 6.51
N ARG A 290 -7.05 17.91 7.02
CA ARG A 290 -5.91 17.16 6.43
C ARG A 290 -5.35 16.16 7.43
N ASN A 291 -4.54 15.24 6.93
CA ASN A 291 -3.86 14.24 7.74
C ASN A 291 -2.38 14.59 7.86
N LEU A 292 -1.85 14.43 9.07
CA LEU A 292 -0.48 14.63 9.45
C LEU A 292 0.12 13.29 9.90
N ALA A 293 1.24 12.89 9.29
CA ALA A 293 2.05 11.80 9.78
C ALA A 293 2.42 12.06 11.25
N SER A 294 2.08 11.10 12.12
CA SER A 294 2.14 11.29 13.56
C SER A 294 2.68 10.06 14.28
N TYR A 295 3.19 10.27 15.50
CA TYR A 295 3.60 9.21 16.42
C TYR A 295 3.20 9.52 17.86
N TRP A 296 3.12 8.47 18.67
CA TRP A 296 2.73 8.51 20.09
C TRP A 296 3.61 7.57 20.90
N THR A 297 3.94 7.97 22.13
CA THR A 297 4.46 7.03 23.14
C THR A 297 3.28 6.32 23.81
N LEU A 298 3.43 5.03 24.11
CA LEU A 298 2.38 4.21 24.71
C LEU A 298 2.85 3.66 26.05
N ASP A 299 1.96 3.73 27.05
CA ASP A 299 2.15 3.05 28.34
C ASP A 299 0.97 2.11 28.58
N THR A 300 1.22 0.82 28.38
CA THR A 300 0.21 -0.23 28.51
C THR A 300 -0.17 -0.52 29.96
N ALA A 301 0.73 -0.24 30.91
CA ALA A 301 0.49 -0.44 32.34
C ALA A 301 -0.53 0.59 32.84
N THR A 302 -0.29 1.87 32.59
CA THR A 302 -1.25 2.94 32.93
C THR A 302 -2.43 3.00 31.97
N GLY A 303 -2.30 2.44 30.76
CA GLY A 303 -3.33 2.47 29.73
C GLY A 303 -3.43 3.82 29.04
N THR A 304 -2.30 4.51 28.85
CA THR A 304 -2.27 5.89 28.35
C THR A 304 -1.55 5.99 27.00
N VAL A 305 -2.03 6.94 26.19
CA VAL A 305 -1.41 7.36 24.93
C VAL A 305 -0.85 8.76 25.16
N GLY A 306 0.44 8.95 24.89
CA GLY A 306 1.10 10.25 24.99
C GLY A 306 0.51 11.28 24.03
N THR A 307 0.91 12.54 24.20
CA THR A 307 0.50 13.62 23.29
C THR A 307 0.90 13.32 21.85
N THR A 308 -0.01 13.56 20.91
CA THR A 308 0.25 13.45 19.47
C THR A 308 1.47 14.27 19.06
N LYS A 309 2.47 13.60 18.48
CA LYS A 309 3.66 14.25 17.90
C LYS A 309 3.58 14.17 16.39
N ILE A 310 3.80 15.31 15.73
CA ILE A 310 3.81 15.42 14.27
C ILE A 310 5.21 15.09 13.77
N ILE A 311 5.31 14.30 12.70
CA ILE A 311 6.58 14.04 12.02
C ILE A 311 6.90 15.24 11.12
N PRO A 312 8.03 15.94 11.34
CA PRO A 312 8.43 17.07 10.50
C PRO A 312 8.77 16.59 9.09
N LEU A 313 8.24 17.27 8.08
CA LEU A 313 8.48 16.99 6.65
C LEU A 313 9.25 18.15 6.02
N PRO A 314 10.06 17.91 4.97
CA PRO A 314 10.92 18.94 4.39
C PRO A 314 10.14 20.04 3.66
N ASP A 315 8.93 19.74 3.15
CA ASP A 315 8.04 20.70 2.50
C ASP A 315 6.98 21.28 3.45
N GLY A 316 7.16 21.12 4.76
CA GLY A 316 6.25 21.63 5.79
C GLY A 316 5.06 20.70 6.07
N GLU A 317 4.15 21.17 6.91
CA GLU A 317 2.96 20.40 7.30
C GLU A 317 1.85 20.53 6.26
N PRO A 318 1.12 19.44 5.96
CA PRO A 318 -0.12 19.50 5.20
C PRO A 318 -1.06 20.59 5.72
N GLY A 319 -1.38 21.53 4.85
CA GLY A 319 -2.39 22.54 5.13
C GLY A 319 -1.96 23.78 5.91
N LYS A 320 -0.66 23.97 6.12
CA LYS A 320 -0.10 25.16 6.78
C LYS A 320 0.68 26.03 5.78
N ASP A 321 0.54 27.36 5.88
CA ASP A 321 1.26 28.37 5.07
C ASP A 321 1.07 28.18 3.54
N ASP A 322 2.12 28.37 2.73
CA ASP A 322 2.17 28.11 1.27
C ASP A 322 2.18 26.59 0.96
N ALA A 323 1.21 25.87 1.53
CA ALA A 323 1.17 24.42 1.65
C ALA A 323 1.30 23.70 0.29
N LYS A 324 2.43 23.00 0.10
CA LYS A 324 2.66 22.12 -1.06
C LYS A 324 2.02 20.75 -0.89
N LEU A 325 1.84 20.30 0.36
CA LEU A 325 1.32 18.98 0.71
C LEU A 325 -0.18 19.01 0.98
N GLN A 326 -0.87 17.98 0.50
CA GLN A 326 -2.27 17.72 0.77
C GLN A 326 -2.43 16.84 2.03
N HIS A 327 -1.71 15.72 2.14
CA HIS A 327 -1.78 14.83 3.30
C HIS A 327 -0.41 14.23 3.60
N SER A 328 -0.21 13.76 4.83
CA SER A 328 0.86 12.83 5.18
C SER A 328 0.38 11.79 6.19
N TRP A 329 1.01 10.62 6.18
CA TRP A 329 0.74 9.52 7.11
C TRP A 329 1.99 8.67 7.33
N ALA A 330 2.23 8.22 8.56
CA ALA A 330 3.23 7.22 8.87
C ALA A 330 2.60 5.82 8.80
N VAL A 331 3.30 4.85 8.24
CA VAL A 331 2.76 3.50 7.98
C VAL A 331 3.28 2.49 8.99
N ALA A 332 4.60 2.49 9.24
CA ALA A 332 5.24 1.52 10.10
C ALA A 332 6.48 2.09 10.80
N VAL A 333 6.87 1.43 11.87
CA VAL A 333 8.06 1.71 12.67
C VAL A 333 8.71 0.38 13.05
N ASN A 334 10.04 0.33 13.13
CA ASN A 334 10.76 -0.84 13.61
C ASN A 334 11.47 -0.57 14.95
N ASP A 335 12.02 -1.62 15.57
CA ASP A 335 12.65 -1.54 16.89
C ASP A 335 14.02 -0.82 16.86
N ASN A 336 14.55 -0.53 15.66
CA ASN A 336 15.70 0.37 15.45
C ASN A 336 15.31 1.88 15.40
N GLY A 337 14.02 2.18 15.52
CA GLY A 337 13.50 3.55 15.57
C GLY A 337 13.33 4.24 14.21
N TYR A 338 13.43 3.49 13.10
CA TYR A 338 13.08 4.01 11.78
C TYR A 338 11.57 3.99 11.58
N VAL A 339 11.02 5.12 11.18
CA VAL A 339 9.62 5.30 10.81
C VAL A 339 9.55 5.54 9.31
N ILE A 340 8.70 4.78 8.63
CA ILE A 340 8.38 4.99 7.22
C ILE A 340 6.99 5.60 7.10
N GLY A 341 6.80 6.39 6.05
CA GLY A 341 5.49 6.92 5.73
C GLY A 341 5.47 7.56 4.36
N ASN A 342 4.40 8.30 4.10
CA ASN A 342 4.13 8.88 2.80
C ASN A 342 3.57 10.29 2.95
N GLN A 343 3.81 11.10 1.93
CA GLN A 343 3.26 12.45 1.79
C GLN A 343 2.68 12.63 0.39
N ARG A 344 1.50 13.24 0.30
CA ARG A 344 0.79 13.51 -0.95
C ARG A 344 0.90 14.98 -1.28
N TYR A 345 1.33 15.31 -2.50
CA TYR A 345 1.37 16.69 -2.96
C TYR A 345 0.00 17.19 -3.39
N ARG A 346 -0.28 18.46 -3.06
CA ARG A 346 -1.44 19.22 -3.53
C ARG A 346 -1.15 19.87 -4.88
N ILE A 347 0.09 20.36 -5.05
CA ILE A 347 0.56 21.03 -6.25
C ILE A 347 1.23 20.05 -7.22
N ASN A 348 1.28 20.40 -8.49
CA ASN A 348 1.94 19.56 -9.48
C ASN A 348 3.46 19.59 -9.30
N LYS A 349 4.08 18.42 -9.28
CA LYS A 349 5.50 18.22 -9.55
C LYS A 349 5.60 17.58 -10.93
N GLY A 350 6.22 18.27 -11.89
CA GLY A 350 6.12 17.89 -13.29
C GLY A 350 4.66 17.80 -13.74
N GLN A 351 4.24 16.63 -14.25
CA GLN A 351 2.87 16.37 -14.71
C GLN A 351 2.08 15.41 -13.79
N ASN A 352 2.44 15.38 -12.50
CA ASN A 352 1.79 14.55 -11.48
C ASN A 352 1.57 15.33 -10.18
N ARG A 353 0.70 14.83 -9.32
CA ARG A 353 0.60 15.20 -7.89
C ARG A 353 1.01 13.97 -7.07
N PRO A 354 2.32 13.72 -6.93
CA PRO A 354 2.80 12.43 -6.45
C PRO A 354 2.46 12.19 -4.99
N VAL A 355 2.37 10.91 -4.64
CA VAL A 355 2.69 10.42 -3.29
C VAL A 355 4.19 10.14 -3.28
N GLU A 356 4.91 10.63 -2.27
CA GLU A 356 6.33 10.35 -2.06
C GLU A 356 6.53 9.72 -0.68
N MET A 357 7.31 8.64 -0.63
CA MET A 357 7.69 8.03 0.64
C MET A 357 8.67 8.92 1.41
N PHE A 358 8.61 8.86 2.74
CA PHE A 358 9.58 9.48 3.63
C PHE A 358 10.18 8.47 4.61
N LEU A 359 11.38 8.79 5.10
CA LEU A 359 12.06 8.11 6.20
C LEU A 359 12.32 9.09 7.33
N PHE A 360 11.88 8.74 8.53
CA PHE A 360 12.10 9.48 9.76
C PHE A 360 12.78 8.59 10.80
N ASN A 361 13.51 9.16 11.75
CA ASN A 361 14.19 8.39 12.79
C ASN A 361 13.94 9.00 14.17
N LEU A 362 13.41 8.18 15.08
CA LEU A 362 13.07 8.56 16.44
C LEU A 362 14.28 8.98 17.30
N SER A 363 15.50 8.63 16.90
CA SER A 363 16.73 9.14 17.53
C SER A 363 16.97 10.63 17.29
N LYS A 364 16.35 11.22 16.26
CA LYS A 364 16.52 12.63 15.87
C LYS A 364 15.15 13.28 15.61
N PRO A 365 14.26 13.36 16.62
CA PRO A 365 12.86 13.71 16.40
C PRO A 365 12.64 15.17 15.94
N GLY A 366 13.64 16.05 16.12
CA GLY A 366 13.61 17.43 15.63
C GLY A 366 14.15 17.63 14.21
N THR A 367 14.60 16.56 13.54
CA THR A 367 15.08 16.61 12.15
C THR A 367 13.96 16.20 11.21
N ALA A 368 13.74 16.99 10.15
CA ALA A 368 12.78 16.64 9.11
C ALA A 368 13.07 15.26 8.50
N ALA A 369 12.01 14.54 8.15
CA ALA A 369 12.11 13.29 7.41
C ALA A 369 12.83 13.51 6.06
N SER A 370 13.48 12.46 5.57
CA SER A 370 14.14 12.44 4.27
C SER A 370 13.25 11.79 3.20
N LEU A 371 13.41 12.19 1.94
CA LEU A 371 12.65 11.68 0.80
C LEU A 371 13.59 10.96 -0.18
N PRO A 372 13.97 9.70 0.09
CA PRO A 372 15.08 9.05 -0.62
C PRO A 372 14.81 8.81 -2.11
N LEU A 373 13.52 8.67 -2.46
CA LEU A 373 13.04 8.39 -3.82
C LEU A 373 12.36 9.60 -4.47
N GLN A 374 12.48 10.79 -3.88
CA GLN A 374 11.91 12.02 -4.43
C GLN A 374 12.34 12.23 -5.89
N ASP A 375 11.36 12.55 -6.75
CA ASP A 375 11.58 12.86 -8.17
C ASP A 375 12.37 11.77 -8.95
N LYS A 376 12.29 10.51 -8.50
CA LYS A 376 12.91 9.36 -9.16
C LYS A 376 11.83 8.35 -9.60
N PRO A 377 11.85 7.89 -10.86
CA PRO A 377 12.88 8.08 -11.88
C PRO A 377 12.85 9.43 -12.62
N VAL A 378 11.75 10.18 -12.51
CA VAL A 378 11.54 11.47 -13.19
C VAL A 378 10.90 12.46 -12.21
N SER A 379 10.97 13.76 -12.53
CA SER A 379 10.27 14.75 -11.69
C SER A 379 8.77 14.46 -11.60
N GLY A 380 8.26 14.48 -10.36
CA GLY A 380 6.88 14.12 -10.05
C GLY A 380 6.60 12.62 -10.07
N ALA A 381 7.62 11.76 -10.02
CA ALA A 381 7.40 10.33 -9.87
C ALA A 381 6.78 9.98 -8.51
N GLY A 382 5.84 9.05 -8.51
CA GLY A 382 5.27 8.48 -7.29
C GLY A 382 6.21 7.48 -6.61
N SER A 383 6.20 7.45 -5.28
CA SER A 383 6.76 6.39 -4.44
C SER A 383 5.93 6.24 -3.17
N GLU A 384 5.61 5.01 -2.79
CA GLU A 384 4.86 4.72 -1.58
C GLU A 384 5.49 3.57 -0.81
N ALA A 385 5.80 3.80 0.47
CA ALA A 385 6.31 2.78 1.38
C ALA A 385 5.15 2.08 2.10
N ALA A 386 5.25 0.76 2.21
CA ALA A 386 4.19 -0.09 2.74
C ALA A 386 4.59 -0.84 4.02
N ALA A 387 5.84 -1.30 4.12
CA ALA A 387 6.31 -2.04 5.29
C ALA A 387 7.82 -1.89 5.51
N ILE A 388 8.26 -2.09 6.75
CA ILE A 388 9.66 -2.13 7.16
C ILE A 388 9.86 -3.31 8.12
N ASN A 389 10.99 -4.02 8.02
CA ASN A 389 11.37 -5.05 8.99
C ASN A 389 12.47 -4.58 9.97
N GLU A 390 12.85 -5.47 10.89
CA GLU A 390 13.86 -5.19 11.91
C GLU A 390 15.30 -5.10 11.37
N HIS A 391 15.51 -5.44 10.09
CA HIS A 391 16.77 -5.24 9.38
C HIS A 391 16.83 -3.90 8.62
N ASN A 392 15.88 -3.00 8.89
CA ASN A 392 15.74 -1.68 8.26
C ASN A 392 15.40 -1.75 6.77
N MET A 393 14.88 -2.88 6.29
CA MET A 393 14.54 -3.05 4.89
C MET A 393 13.10 -2.61 4.67
N VAL A 394 12.94 -1.67 3.75
CA VAL A 394 11.68 -1.03 3.39
C VAL A 394 11.23 -1.56 2.05
N VAL A 395 9.96 -1.92 1.96
CA VAL A 395 9.30 -2.32 0.72
C VAL A 395 8.13 -1.41 0.40
N GLY A 396 7.81 -1.34 -0.89
CA GLY A 396 6.75 -0.50 -1.42
C GLY A 396 6.73 -0.52 -2.93
N TRP A 397 6.19 0.52 -3.55
CA TRP A 397 6.15 0.68 -5.00
C TRP A 397 6.47 2.10 -5.43
N ARG A 398 6.86 2.24 -6.70
CA ARG A 398 7.16 3.52 -7.34
C ARG A 398 6.81 3.50 -8.81
N ASP A 399 6.69 4.68 -9.41
CA ASP A 399 6.54 4.81 -10.85
C ASP A 399 7.66 4.04 -11.57
N SER A 400 7.29 3.24 -12.57
CA SER A 400 8.23 2.43 -13.33
C SER A 400 9.26 3.31 -14.05
N ARG A 401 10.49 2.80 -14.17
CA ARG A 401 11.68 3.51 -14.66
C ARG A 401 11.58 4.11 -16.06
N HIS A 402 10.58 3.72 -16.85
CA HIS A 402 10.33 4.21 -18.21
C HIS A 402 9.08 5.09 -18.35
N GLN A 403 8.38 5.38 -17.24
CA GLN A 403 7.15 6.17 -17.28
C GLN A 403 7.45 7.65 -17.42
N THR A 404 6.93 8.26 -18.48
CA THR A 404 7.01 9.71 -18.74
C THR A 404 5.65 10.35 -18.89
N GLN A 405 4.58 9.56 -18.91
CA GLN A 405 3.23 10.05 -19.18
C GLN A 405 2.74 11.02 -18.09
N PRO A 406 1.92 12.02 -18.45
CA PRO A 406 1.21 12.81 -17.45
C PRO A 406 0.22 11.93 -16.68
N VAL A 407 0.14 12.18 -15.36
CA VAL A 407 -0.96 11.65 -14.53
C VAL A 407 -2.07 12.70 -14.49
N VAL A 408 -1.71 13.95 -14.17
CA VAL A 408 -2.66 15.06 -14.20
C VAL A 408 -3.08 15.32 -15.64
N ASN A 409 -4.39 15.26 -15.92
CA ASN A 409 -4.95 15.32 -17.28
C ASN A 409 -4.44 14.21 -18.22
N GLY A 410 -3.97 13.07 -17.68
CA GLY A 410 -3.45 11.94 -18.45
C GLY A 410 -4.02 10.60 -18.01
N THR A 411 -3.14 9.64 -17.72
CA THR A 411 -3.47 8.26 -17.32
C THR A 411 -2.66 7.82 -16.10
N ASN A 412 -3.09 6.75 -15.43
CA ASN A 412 -2.26 6.10 -14.42
C ASN A 412 -0.94 5.61 -15.03
N ARG A 413 0.13 5.72 -14.24
CA ARG A 413 1.46 5.22 -14.59
C ARG A 413 1.63 3.81 -14.07
N MET A 414 2.36 2.98 -14.83
CA MET A 414 2.78 1.68 -14.34
C MET A 414 3.65 1.81 -13.09
N GLN A 415 3.41 0.92 -12.12
CA GLN A 415 4.20 0.81 -10.89
C GLN A 415 5.17 -0.37 -10.94
N GLU A 416 6.30 -0.24 -10.24
CA GLU A 416 7.24 -1.31 -9.93
C GLU A 416 7.50 -1.34 -8.42
N ALA A 417 7.56 -2.55 -7.85
CA ALA A 417 7.91 -2.70 -6.45
C ALA A 417 9.41 -2.40 -6.21
N PHE A 418 9.74 -1.87 -5.04
CA PHE A 418 11.11 -1.57 -4.64
C PHE A 418 11.50 -2.23 -3.31
N LEU A 419 12.82 -2.35 -3.13
CA LEU A 419 13.48 -2.63 -1.86
C LEU A 419 14.43 -1.47 -1.54
N LEU A 420 14.46 -1.00 -0.30
CA LEU A 420 15.32 0.10 0.14
C LEU A 420 15.85 -0.16 1.56
N ASN A 421 17.10 0.19 1.83
CA ASN A 421 17.64 0.14 3.20
C ASN A 421 17.48 1.50 3.90
N ALA A 422 16.68 1.58 4.96
CA ALA A 422 16.42 2.84 5.67
C ALA A 422 17.67 3.41 6.38
N ALA A 423 18.62 2.56 6.78
CA ALA A 423 19.88 2.98 7.38
C ALA A 423 20.90 3.46 6.34
N ALA A 424 20.75 3.05 5.08
CA ALA A 424 21.59 3.49 3.96
C ALA A 424 20.72 3.74 2.70
N PRO A 425 19.93 4.82 2.64
CA PRO A 425 18.87 4.98 1.63
C PRO A 425 19.34 5.08 0.18
N ALA A 426 20.64 5.29 -0.05
CA ALA A 426 21.24 5.16 -1.38
C ALA A 426 21.16 3.73 -1.94
N ASN A 427 21.09 2.73 -1.05
CA ASN A 427 20.89 1.34 -1.38
C ASN A 427 19.39 1.10 -1.62
N SER A 428 18.98 1.20 -2.88
CA SER A 428 17.62 0.93 -3.34
C SER A 428 17.63 0.17 -4.66
N TRP A 429 16.69 -0.75 -4.82
CA TRP A 429 16.58 -1.64 -5.97
C TRP A 429 15.14 -1.78 -6.42
N TYR A 430 14.94 -2.04 -7.72
CA TYR A 430 13.65 -2.54 -8.21
C TYR A 430 13.59 -4.05 -7.95
N LEU A 431 12.48 -4.57 -7.40
CA LEU A 431 12.35 -6.00 -7.16
C LEU A 431 12.40 -6.82 -8.46
N ASN A 432 11.93 -6.24 -9.58
CA ASN A 432 12.02 -6.87 -10.89
C ASN A 432 13.46 -7.19 -11.32
N ASP A 433 14.46 -6.41 -10.88
CA ASP A 433 15.88 -6.68 -11.20
C ASP A 433 16.51 -7.75 -10.31
N LEU A 434 15.81 -8.14 -9.23
CA LEU A 434 16.29 -9.09 -8.23
C LEU A 434 15.65 -10.48 -8.40
N ILE A 435 14.67 -10.63 -9.29
CA ILE A 435 14.03 -11.91 -9.63
C ILE A 435 14.64 -12.58 -10.86
N CYS A 436 15.65 -11.98 -11.49
CA CYS A 436 16.37 -12.54 -12.64
C CYS A 436 17.81 -12.92 -12.26
N GLY A 437 18.32 -13.96 -12.92
CA GLY A 437 19.72 -14.39 -12.87
C GLY A 437 20.39 -14.36 -14.24
N LYS A 438 21.55 -15.00 -14.35
CA LYS A 438 22.26 -15.26 -15.60
C LYS A 438 22.65 -16.74 -15.69
N ASP A 439 22.58 -17.31 -16.89
CA ASP A 439 23.14 -18.64 -17.15
C ASP A 439 24.69 -18.60 -17.29
N ASP A 440 25.31 -19.76 -17.49
CA ASP A 440 26.77 -19.91 -17.67
C ASP A 440 27.30 -19.21 -18.95
N ALA A 441 26.41 -18.86 -19.88
CA ALA A 441 26.74 -18.08 -21.07
C ALA A 441 26.51 -16.57 -20.85
N GLY A 442 26.09 -16.17 -19.65
CA GLY A 442 25.80 -14.78 -19.29
C GLY A 442 24.44 -14.26 -19.78
N ASN A 443 23.60 -15.10 -20.38
CA ASN A 443 22.26 -14.68 -20.83
C ASN A 443 21.33 -14.49 -19.64
N LYS A 444 20.45 -13.48 -19.72
CA LYS A 444 19.45 -13.18 -18.71
C LYS A 444 18.46 -14.34 -18.56
N GLN A 445 18.28 -14.81 -17.33
CA GLN A 445 17.32 -15.86 -16.97
C GLN A 445 16.29 -15.29 -15.99
N CYS A 446 15.09 -14.98 -16.49
CA CYS A 446 13.99 -14.40 -15.68
C CYS A 446 12.82 -15.35 -15.47
N ALA A 447 12.82 -16.52 -16.12
CA ALA A 447 11.78 -17.50 -15.92
C ALA A 447 11.91 -18.12 -14.52
N GLN A 448 10.82 -18.11 -13.75
CA GLN A 448 10.73 -18.80 -12.47
C GLN A 448 9.58 -19.81 -12.54
N ASN A 449 9.88 -21.09 -12.34
CA ASN A 449 8.92 -22.19 -12.45
C ASN A 449 8.16 -22.20 -13.79
N GLY A 450 8.85 -21.87 -14.90
CA GLY A 450 8.28 -21.82 -16.24
C GLY A 450 7.34 -20.63 -16.50
N LYS A 451 7.31 -19.64 -15.62
CA LYS A 451 6.50 -18.41 -15.75
C LYS A 451 7.38 -17.17 -15.68
N TYR A 452 6.81 -16.04 -16.10
CA TYR A 452 7.44 -14.72 -16.07
C TYR A 452 6.60 -13.76 -15.23
N TYR A 453 7.23 -12.81 -14.54
CA TYR A 453 6.56 -11.97 -13.56
C TYR A 453 6.95 -10.50 -13.71
N HIS A 454 5.97 -9.63 -13.51
CA HIS A 454 6.18 -8.22 -13.19
C HIS A 454 5.68 -7.95 -11.77
N ILE A 455 6.60 -7.65 -10.85
CA ILE A 455 6.29 -7.33 -9.47
C ILE A 455 5.91 -5.84 -9.39
N ALA A 456 4.62 -5.57 -9.21
CA ALA A 456 4.08 -4.21 -9.24
C ALA A 456 4.05 -3.56 -7.86
N TYR A 457 3.68 -4.33 -6.84
CA TYR A 457 3.46 -3.81 -5.48
C TYR A 457 4.04 -4.76 -4.45
N ALA A 458 4.83 -4.26 -3.51
CA ALA A 458 5.20 -4.99 -2.30
C ALA A 458 4.45 -4.40 -1.10
N SER A 459 3.70 -5.23 -0.39
CA SER A 459 2.78 -4.80 0.68
C SER A 459 3.19 -5.23 2.07
N GLY A 460 4.12 -6.19 2.21
CA GLY A 460 4.63 -6.64 3.50
C GLY A 460 6.03 -7.24 3.40
N ILE A 461 6.77 -7.21 4.50
CA ILE A 461 8.08 -7.84 4.63
C ILE A 461 8.16 -8.51 6.01
N SER A 462 8.55 -9.79 6.03
CA SER A 462 8.72 -10.58 7.25
C SER A 462 10.08 -10.32 7.91
N SER A 463 10.28 -10.91 9.08
CA SER A 463 11.51 -10.78 9.87
C SER A 463 12.74 -11.25 9.09
N ASP A 464 12.65 -12.40 8.41
CA ASP A 464 13.74 -12.98 7.60
C ASP A 464 14.00 -12.25 6.27
N GLY A 465 13.15 -11.27 5.95
CA GLY A 465 13.21 -10.52 4.71
C GLY A 465 12.38 -11.08 3.56
N THR A 466 11.59 -12.14 3.74
CA THR A 466 10.62 -12.58 2.73
C THR A 466 9.57 -11.49 2.48
N ILE A 467 9.26 -11.20 1.21
CA ILE A 467 8.37 -10.10 0.81
C ILE A 467 7.04 -10.66 0.32
N ALA A 468 5.91 -10.13 0.81
CA ALA A 468 4.61 -10.30 0.16
C ALA A 468 4.43 -9.25 -0.94
N ALA A 469 4.11 -9.73 -2.14
CA ALA A 469 3.99 -8.87 -3.31
C ALA A 469 2.83 -9.28 -4.22
N THR A 470 2.26 -8.28 -4.89
CA THR A 470 1.37 -8.48 -6.04
C THR A 470 2.22 -8.56 -7.30
N ALA A 471 2.07 -9.65 -8.03
CA ALA A 471 2.72 -9.87 -9.31
C ALA A 471 1.70 -10.05 -10.44
N TYR A 472 2.06 -9.58 -11.62
CA TYR A 472 1.42 -9.94 -12.87
C TYR A 472 2.19 -11.11 -13.47
N ARG A 473 1.58 -12.29 -13.48
CA ARG A 473 2.15 -13.56 -13.96
C ARG A 473 1.80 -13.77 -15.43
N TYR A 474 2.79 -14.20 -16.20
CA TYR A 474 2.71 -14.44 -17.64
C TYR A 474 3.22 -15.84 -17.99
N ASP A 475 2.60 -16.46 -18.98
CA ASP A 475 2.98 -17.79 -19.47
C ASP A 475 4.22 -17.75 -20.37
N SER A 476 4.54 -16.59 -20.95
CA SER A 476 5.70 -16.41 -21.81
C SER A 476 6.38 -15.04 -21.63
N GLU A 477 7.65 -14.94 -22.01
CA GLU A 477 8.36 -13.66 -22.05
C GLU A 477 7.74 -12.69 -23.06
N SER A 478 7.16 -13.22 -24.15
CA SER A 478 6.46 -12.40 -25.15
C SER A 478 5.26 -11.70 -24.53
N ASP A 479 4.48 -12.43 -23.74
CA ASP A 479 3.30 -11.89 -23.04
C ASP A 479 3.71 -10.88 -21.98
N LEU A 480 4.78 -11.13 -21.21
CA LEU A 480 5.36 -10.13 -20.30
C LEU A 480 5.77 -8.85 -21.04
N ASN A 481 6.48 -8.98 -22.16
CA ASN A 481 6.98 -7.84 -22.93
C ASN A 481 5.84 -7.03 -23.58
N LYS A 482 4.77 -7.70 -24.01
CA LYS A 482 3.54 -7.06 -24.52
C LYS A 482 2.59 -6.62 -23.41
N ARG A 483 2.80 -7.13 -22.19
CA ARG A 483 1.91 -7.05 -21.03
C ARG A 483 0.50 -7.54 -21.32
N ALA A 484 0.41 -8.63 -22.08
CA ALA A 484 -0.85 -9.25 -22.46
C ALA A 484 -1.11 -10.51 -21.62
N ASN A 485 -2.37 -10.88 -21.42
CA ASN A 485 -2.77 -12.16 -20.79
C ASN A 485 -2.19 -12.39 -19.38
N ALA A 486 -1.98 -11.31 -18.62
CA ALA A 486 -1.49 -11.42 -17.25
C ALA A 486 -2.53 -12.04 -16.31
N THR A 487 -2.09 -12.90 -15.39
CA THR A 487 -2.86 -13.26 -14.20
C THR A 487 -2.33 -12.50 -12.99
N VAL A 488 -3.17 -11.79 -12.27
CA VAL A 488 -2.78 -11.13 -11.01
C VAL A 488 -2.71 -12.17 -9.90
N VAL A 489 -1.56 -12.26 -9.24
CA VAL A 489 -1.30 -13.22 -8.16
C VAL A 489 -0.62 -12.54 -6.98
N ALA A 490 -0.95 -13.00 -5.77
CA ALA A 490 -0.22 -12.68 -4.54
C ALA A 490 0.88 -13.73 -4.35
N VAL A 491 2.13 -13.28 -4.23
CA VAL A 491 3.30 -14.16 -4.14
C VAL A 491 4.16 -13.81 -2.93
N LYS A 492 4.98 -14.76 -2.50
CA LYS A 492 6.11 -14.51 -1.58
C LYS A 492 7.41 -14.46 -2.38
N LEU A 493 8.28 -13.50 -2.06
CA LEU A 493 9.62 -13.39 -2.62
C LEU A 493 10.62 -13.75 -1.51
N THR A 494 11.16 -14.96 -1.57
CA THR A 494 12.12 -15.45 -0.56
C THR A 494 13.54 -15.07 -0.97
N PRO A 495 14.30 -14.34 -0.13
CA PRO A 495 15.65 -13.91 -0.45
C PRO A 495 16.65 -15.08 -0.40
N ALA A 496 17.63 -15.08 -1.29
CA ALA A 496 18.74 -16.03 -1.31
C ALA A 496 19.69 -15.82 -0.12
N VAL A 497 19.72 -14.60 0.42
CA VAL A 497 20.44 -14.25 1.64
C VAL A 497 19.45 -13.61 2.60
N ALA A 498 19.08 -14.34 3.65
CA ALA A 498 18.20 -13.84 4.71
C ALA A 498 18.75 -12.53 5.28
N ASP A 499 17.84 -11.65 5.71
CA ASP A 499 18.15 -10.38 6.35
C ASP A 499 19.00 -9.40 5.51
N TYR A 500 19.22 -9.71 4.22
CA TYR A 500 19.96 -8.87 3.28
C TYR A 500 21.40 -8.56 3.72
N GLN A 501 22.00 -9.49 4.45
CA GLN A 501 23.31 -9.32 5.09
C GLN A 501 24.36 -8.78 4.12
N GLY A 502 25.15 -7.79 4.59
CA GLY A 502 26.26 -7.23 3.84
C GLY A 502 25.86 -6.50 2.55
N ASN A 503 24.63 -6.00 2.43
CA ASN A 503 24.11 -5.37 1.20
C ASN A 503 24.05 -6.35 0.02
N ALA A 504 23.80 -7.63 0.31
CA ALA A 504 23.80 -8.72 -0.68
C ALA A 504 23.04 -8.39 -1.98
N PRO A 505 21.84 -7.74 -1.99
CA PRO A 505 21.12 -7.49 -3.24
C PRO A 505 21.95 -6.81 -4.34
N ALA A 506 22.93 -5.98 -3.98
CA ALA A 506 23.77 -5.28 -4.94
C ALA A 506 24.55 -6.21 -5.88
N SER A 507 24.95 -7.41 -5.43
CA SER A 507 25.66 -8.39 -6.28
C SER A 507 24.73 -9.28 -7.10
N TYR A 508 23.41 -9.14 -6.97
CA TYR A 508 22.41 -9.95 -7.67
C TYR A 508 21.60 -9.18 -8.71
N VAL A 509 21.88 -7.89 -8.90
CA VAL A 509 21.12 -7.05 -9.83
C VAL A 509 21.31 -7.53 -11.28
N VAL A 510 20.24 -8.01 -11.87
CA VAL A 510 20.14 -8.29 -13.31
C VAL A 510 19.00 -7.47 -13.87
N SER A 511 19.34 -6.43 -14.66
CA SER A 511 18.35 -5.49 -15.19
C SER A 511 17.21 -6.21 -15.92
N ASN A 512 16.00 -6.00 -15.42
CA ASN A 512 14.77 -6.55 -16.00
C ASN A 512 13.72 -5.45 -16.10
N ALA A 513 14.13 -4.35 -16.71
CA ALA A 513 13.24 -3.24 -16.95
C ALA A 513 12.08 -3.66 -17.89
N PRO A 514 10.83 -3.31 -17.57
CA PRO A 514 9.73 -3.62 -18.45
C PRO A 514 9.89 -2.85 -19.77
N VAL A 515 9.46 -3.45 -20.89
CA VAL A 515 9.49 -2.77 -22.19
C VAL A 515 8.73 -1.44 -22.08
N ASN A 516 9.28 -0.38 -22.70
CA ASN A 516 8.67 0.95 -22.70
C ASN A 516 7.25 0.85 -23.28
N ASN A 517 6.25 0.88 -22.39
CA ASN A 517 4.86 0.95 -22.75
C ASN A 517 4.32 2.27 -22.22
N GLN A 518 4.09 3.19 -23.16
CA GLN A 518 3.60 4.54 -22.91
C GLN A 518 2.09 4.59 -22.67
N THR A 519 1.38 3.47 -22.82
CA THR A 519 -0.03 3.38 -22.42
C THR A 519 -0.13 2.82 -20.99
N GLY A 520 -1.13 3.30 -20.25
CA GLY A 520 -1.32 3.04 -18.81
C GLY A 520 -1.42 1.56 -18.41
N GLN A 521 -1.62 1.34 -17.12
CA GLN A 521 -1.58 0.01 -16.50
C GLN A 521 -2.63 -0.93 -17.13
N ASP A 522 -2.15 -2.11 -17.50
CA ASP A 522 -2.89 -3.30 -17.94
C ASP A 522 -3.43 -3.29 -19.38
N GLY A 523 -2.55 -3.73 -20.31
CA GLY A 523 -2.94 -4.32 -21.59
C GLY A 523 -3.57 -5.70 -21.41
N GLY A 524 -4.61 -5.81 -20.59
CA GLY A 524 -5.45 -6.99 -20.56
C GLY A 524 -6.43 -6.96 -21.73
N GLU A 525 -6.23 -7.82 -22.73
CA GLU A 525 -7.34 -8.30 -23.55
C GLU A 525 -8.35 -8.97 -22.61
N GLY A 526 -9.32 -8.19 -22.14
CA GLY A 526 -10.25 -8.63 -21.10
C GLY A 526 -11.07 -7.51 -20.49
N GLY A 527 -11.65 -6.63 -21.31
CA GLY A 527 -12.79 -5.79 -20.93
C GLY A 527 -12.48 -4.45 -20.26
N GLY A 528 -12.46 -3.37 -21.05
CA GLY A 528 -12.50 -1.99 -20.55
C GLY A 528 -12.16 -0.92 -21.58
N GLY A 529 -13.06 -0.69 -22.55
CA GLY A 529 -13.24 0.64 -23.18
C GLY A 529 -12.16 1.19 -24.13
N SER A 530 -12.20 0.75 -25.38
CA SER A 530 -12.13 1.63 -26.57
C SER A 530 -11.16 2.84 -26.58
N LEU A 531 -9.92 2.64 -27.01
CA LEU A 531 -9.22 3.63 -27.86
C LEU A 531 -9.08 3.16 -29.32
N PHE A 532 -9.24 1.86 -29.58
CA PHE A 532 -9.28 1.30 -30.94
C PHE A 532 -10.64 1.46 -31.63
N TRP A 533 -11.73 1.69 -30.88
CA TRP A 533 -13.05 1.99 -31.46
C TRP A 533 -13.16 3.44 -31.94
N LEU A 534 -12.33 4.37 -31.45
CA LEU A 534 -12.30 5.75 -31.95
C LEU A 534 -11.65 5.86 -33.33
N THR A 535 -10.76 4.93 -33.70
CA THR A 535 -10.25 4.82 -35.08
C THR A 535 -11.23 4.10 -36.01
N LEU A 536 -12.04 3.16 -35.50
CA LEU A 536 -13.11 2.50 -36.27
C LEU A 536 -14.37 3.35 -36.46
N LEU A 537 -14.68 4.28 -35.54
CA LEU A 537 -15.75 5.28 -35.72
C LEU A 537 -15.34 6.47 -36.60
N ALA A 538 -14.05 6.63 -36.93
CA ALA A 538 -13.59 7.63 -37.90
C ALA A 538 -13.73 7.16 -39.37
N LEU A 539 -13.84 5.84 -39.60
CA LEU A 539 -13.97 5.26 -40.94
C LEU A 539 -15.33 5.55 -41.63
N PRO A 540 -16.48 5.61 -40.94
CA PRO A 540 -17.74 6.03 -41.54
C PRO A 540 -17.76 7.53 -41.92
N PHE A 541 -17.05 8.40 -41.18
CA PHE A 541 -17.00 9.84 -41.49
C PHE A 541 -16.01 10.17 -42.61
N ALA A 542 -14.99 9.33 -42.83
CA ALA A 542 -14.13 9.42 -44.02
C ALA A 542 -14.85 8.92 -45.30
N TRP A 543 -15.82 8.01 -45.17
CA TRP A 543 -16.62 7.51 -46.29
C TRP A 543 -17.84 8.39 -46.63
N LEU A 544 -18.40 9.11 -45.66
CA LEU A 544 -19.47 10.09 -45.89
C LEU A 544 -19.02 11.37 -46.61
N ARG A 545 -17.70 11.65 -46.68
CA ARG A 545 -17.14 12.76 -47.48
C ARG A 545 -16.89 12.41 -48.96
N ARG A 546 -17.16 11.17 -49.40
CA ARG A 546 -17.08 10.76 -50.82
C ARG A 546 -18.44 10.65 -51.53
N TYR A 547 -19.55 10.95 -50.86
CA TYR A 547 -20.88 11.06 -51.47
C TYR A 547 -21.60 12.32 -50.97
N GLN A 548 -21.09 13.50 -51.34
CA GLN A 548 -21.87 14.74 -51.51
C GLN A 548 -21.05 15.79 -52.25
N ARG A 549 -20.76 15.50 -53.52
CA ARG A 549 -20.98 16.34 -54.71
C ARG A 549 -20.42 15.64 -55.94
#